data_AF-A0A661C1E1-F1
#
_entry.id   AF-A0A661C1E1-F1
#
_cell.length_a   1.000
_cell.length_b   1.000
_cell.length_c   1.000
_cell.angle_alpha   90.00
_cell.angle_beta   90.00
_cell.angle_gamma   90.00
#
_symmetry.space_group_name_H-M   'P 1'
#
loop_
_entity.id
_entity.type
_entity.pdbx_description
1 polymer ?
#
loop_
_entity_poly.entity_id
_entity_poly.type
_entity_poly.pdbx_seq_one_letter_code
_entity_poly.pdbx_strand_id
1 'polypeptide(L)' 'MTGSNCPVQMFRVGENVYATQFHPEGDDEEFILRINTYANNGYFQAHEADTLKKAVCRKHTPYAQEILRRFVKRYAS' A
#
# COMPACT_ATOMS: atom_id res chain seq x y z
N MET A 1 11.79 1.86 -8.16
CA MET A 1 11.54 0.78 -7.18
C MET A 1 11.23 -0.48 -7.95
N THR A 2 11.94 -1.57 -7.68
CA THR A 2 11.76 -2.86 -8.34
C THR A 2 11.58 -3.94 -7.26
N GLY A 3 10.81 -4.98 -7.54
CA GLY A 3 10.66 -6.16 -6.70
C GLY A 3 10.99 -7.43 -7.48
N SER A 4 11.37 -8.51 -6.80
CA SER A 4 11.74 -9.78 -7.45
C SER A 4 10.61 -10.38 -8.29
N ASN A 5 9.37 -10.32 -7.78
CA ASN A 5 8.18 -10.86 -8.46
C ASN A 5 7.41 -9.79 -9.25
N CYS A 6 7.76 -8.53 -9.08
CA CYS A 6 7.13 -7.41 -9.77
C CYS A 6 8.18 -6.32 -10.02
N PRO A 7 8.83 -6.32 -11.20
CA PRO A 7 9.98 -5.47 -11.47
C PRO A 7 9.62 -3.99 -11.60
N VAL A 8 8.36 -3.66 -11.88
CA VAL A 8 7.89 -2.28 -12.00
C VAL A 8 6.89 -1.97 -10.90
N GLN A 9 7.30 -1.18 -9.91
CA GLN A 9 6.44 -0.78 -8.79
C GLN A 9 5.76 0.57 -9.02
N MET A 10 6.36 1.44 -9.83
CA MET A 10 5.84 2.76 -10.13
C MET A 10 6.42 3.25 -11.45
N PHE A 11 5.58 3.86 -12.28
CA PHE A 11 6.00 4.50 -13.52
C PHE A 11 5.19 5.78 -13.78
N ARG A 12 5.71 6.62 -14.68
CA ARG A 12 5.09 7.88 -15.11
C ARG A 12 4.74 7.82 -16.58
N VAL A 13 3.56 8.34 -16.93
CA VAL A 13 3.13 8.60 -18.31
C VAL A 13 2.94 10.11 -18.45
N GLY A 14 3.58 10.73 -19.44
CA GLY A 14 3.54 12.18 -19.59
C GLY A 14 4.13 12.93 -18.39
N GLU A 15 3.47 13.99 -17.95
CA GLU A 15 4.00 14.91 -16.94
C GLU A 15 3.48 14.66 -15.52
N ASN A 16 2.18 14.40 -15.35
CA ASN A 16 1.50 14.33 -14.06
C ASN A 16 0.65 13.06 -13.87
N VAL A 17 0.84 12.04 -14.71
CA VAL A 17 0.15 10.74 -14.57
C VAL A 17 1.15 9.71 -14.06
N TYR A 18 0.90 9.18 -12.86
CA TYR A 18 1.72 8.15 -12.24
C TYR A 18 0.84 6.95 -11.89
N ALA A 19 1.36 5.76 -12.17
CA ALA A 19 0.75 4.51 -11.76
C ALA A 19 1.65 3.82 -10.74
N THR A 20 1.06 3.30 -9.66
CA THR A 20 1.73 2.54 -8.62
C THR A 20 1.13 1.14 -8.51
N GLN A 21 1.97 0.13 -8.34
CA GLN A 21 1.53 -1.23 -8.02
C GLN A 21 1.20 -1.39 -6.53
N PHE A 22 1.86 -0.61 -5.67
CA PHE A 22 1.58 -0.56 -4.23
C PHE A 22 0.51 0.50 -3.92
N HIS A 23 0.05 0.49 -2.67
CA HIS A 23 -0.90 1.45 -2.11
C HIS A 23 -0.16 2.58 -1.40
N PRO A 24 0.24 3.69 -2.08
CA PRO A 24 0.84 4.85 -1.42
C PRO A 24 -0.09 5.52 -0.40
N GLU A 25 -1.38 5.28 -0.50
CA GLU A 25 -2.43 5.74 0.41
C GLU A 25 -2.54 4.91 1.69
N GLY A 26 -2.07 3.66 1.67
CA GLY A 26 -2.37 2.68 2.71
C GLY A 26 -1.72 3.00 4.06
N ASP A 27 -2.51 2.82 5.12
CA ASP A 27 -2.10 2.83 6.52
C ASP A 27 -2.50 1.53 7.22
N ASP A 28 -2.05 1.37 8.47
CA ASP A 28 -2.30 0.17 9.25
C ASP A 28 -3.79 -0.09 9.50
N GLU A 29 -4.58 0.96 9.72
CA GLU A 29 -6.03 0.83 9.90
C GLU A 29 -6.71 0.28 8.65
N GLU A 30 -6.37 0.78 7.47
CA GLU A 30 -6.91 0.29 6.20
C GLU A 30 -6.56 -1.19 5.96
N PHE A 31 -5.31 -1.56 6.23
CA PHE A 31 -4.88 -2.95 6.10
C PHE A 31 -5.57 -3.88 7.10
N ILE A 32 -5.79 -3.45 8.35
CA ILE A 32 -6.55 -4.22 9.35
C ILE A 32 -8.00 -4.42 8.88
N LEU A 33 -8.64 -3.37 8.34
CA LEU A 33 -9.98 -3.47 7.79
C LEU A 33 -10.04 -4.48 6.64
N ARG A 34 -9.10 -4.43 5.70
CA ARG A 34 -9.01 -5.39 4.60
C ARG A 34 -8.81 -6.82 5.13
N ILE A 35 -7.93 -7.03 6.11
CA ILE A 35 -7.76 -8.36 6.75
C ILE A 35 -9.08 -8.84 7.34
N ASN A 36 -9.81 -8.01 8.08
CA ASN A 36 -11.11 -8.42 8.64
C ASN A 36 -12.11 -8.79 7.54
N THR A 37 -12.20 -7.99 6.48
CA THR A 37 -13.10 -8.22 5.35
C THR A 37 -12.79 -9.53 4.61
N TYR A 38 -11.52 -9.89 4.47
CA TYR A 38 -11.10 -11.06 3.69
C TYR A 38 -10.79 -12.33 4.49
N ALA A 39 -10.95 -12.30 5.82
CA ALA A 39 -10.60 -13.42 6.71
C ALA A 39 -11.25 -14.76 6.34
N ASN A 40 -12.44 -14.73 5.73
CA ASN A 40 -13.19 -15.92 5.33
C ASN A 40 -13.31 -16.08 3.80
N ASN A 41 -12.53 -15.31 3.03
CA ASN A 41 -12.60 -15.27 1.57
C ASN A 41 -11.44 -16.02 0.88
N GLY A 42 -10.69 -16.85 1.63
CA GLY A 42 -9.63 -17.70 1.07
C GLY A 42 -8.30 -16.98 0.75
N TYR A 43 -8.15 -15.70 1.13
CA TYR A 43 -6.91 -14.95 0.95
C TYR A 43 -5.78 -15.41 1.89
N PHE A 44 -6.16 -15.93 3.06
CA PHE A 44 -5.30 -16.52 4.08
C PHE A 44 -6.18 -17.42 4.97
N GLN A 45 -5.59 -18.26 5.82
CA GLN A 45 -6.35 -19.08 6.75
C GLN A 45 -6.90 -18.21 7.88
N ALA A 46 -8.15 -18.42 8.32
CA ALA A 46 -8.81 -17.54 9.30
C ALA A 46 -8.00 -17.32 10.60
N HIS A 47 -7.24 -18.33 11.05
CA HIS A 47 -6.38 -18.23 12.24
C HIS A 47 -5.13 -17.34 12.05
N GLU A 48 -4.76 -17.01 10.80
CA GLU A 48 -3.63 -16.13 10.48
C GLU A 48 -3.99 -14.63 10.58
N ALA A 49 -5.30 -14.29 10.63
CA ALA A 49 -5.79 -12.92 10.62
C ALA A 49 -5.12 -12.04 11.70
N ASP A 50 -5.07 -12.52 12.94
CA ASP A 50 -4.50 -11.75 14.05
C ASP A 50 -2.98 -11.60 13.96
N THR A 51 -2.30 -12.59 13.38
CA THR A 51 -0.86 -12.51 13.11
C THR A 51 -0.57 -11.47 12.03
N LEU A 52 -1.38 -11.44 10.96
CA LEU A 52 -1.27 -10.45 9.88
C LEU A 52 -1.52 -9.02 10.40
N LYS A 53 -2.57 -8.80 11.22
CA LYS A 53 -2.84 -7.50 11.83
C LYS A 53 -1.64 -7.00 12.66
N LYS A 54 -1.09 -7.87 13.51
CA LYS A 54 0.09 -7.54 14.32
C LYS A 54 1.31 -7.21 13.47
N ALA A 55 1.49 -7.89 12.33
CA ALA A 55 2.60 -7.62 11.43
C ALA A 55 2.48 -6.25 10.73
N VAL A 56 1.26 -5.86 10.37
CA VAL A 56 0.96 -4.56 9.75
C VAL A 56 1.27 -3.42 10.73
N CYS A 57 0.76 -3.46 11.97
CA CYS A 57 0.97 -2.40 12.97
C CYS A 57 2.45 -2.17 13.35
N ARG A 58 3.33 -3.15 13.12
CA ARG A 58 4.74 -3.08 13.49
C ARG A 58 5.63 -2.42 12.43
N LYS A 59 5.11 -2.17 11.23
CA LYS A 59 5.91 -1.61 10.13
C LYS A 59 5.59 -0.14 9.95
N HIS A 60 6.56 0.71 10.29
CA HIS A 60 6.48 2.12 9.97
C HIS A 60 6.78 2.36 8.48
N THR A 61 5.86 3.00 7.77
CA THR A 61 5.91 3.26 6.31
C THR A 61 5.95 4.77 5.99
N PRO A 62 6.98 5.52 6.45
CA PRO A 62 6.98 6.99 6.40
C PRO A 62 6.95 7.58 4.98
N TYR A 63 7.37 6.79 3.98
CA TYR A 63 7.58 7.30 2.62
C TYR A 63 6.37 7.13 1.70
N ALA A 64 5.44 6.22 1.98
CA ALA A 64 4.32 5.93 1.09
C ALA A 64 3.43 7.17 0.89
N GLN A 65 2.96 7.74 2.00
CA GLN A 65 2.11 8.94 1.99
C GLN A 65 2.87 10.20 1.57
N GLU A 66 4.20 10.24 1.73
CA GLU A 66 5.03 11.36 1.25
C GLU A 66 5.05 11.44 -0.28
N ILE A 67 4.90 10.31 -0.99
CA ILE A 67 4.78 10.31 -2.46
C ILE A 67 3.52 11.10 -2.88
N LEU A 68 2.39 10.84 -2.23
CA LEU A 68 1.14 11.56 -2.49
C LEU A 68 1.27 13.06 -2.15
N ARG A 69 1.86 13.38 -0.99
CA ARG A 69 2.10 14.76 -0.57
C ARG A 69 2.93 15.54 -1.59
N ARG A 70 4.01 14.93 -2.11
CA ARG A 70 4.87 15.53 -3.13
C ARG A 70 4.14 15.70 -4.46
N PHE A 71 3.31 14.73 -4.85
CA PHE A 71 2.51 14.82 -6.07
C PHE A 71 1.56 16.02 -6.00
N VAL A 72 0.76 16.13 -4.93
CA VAL A 72 -0.15 17.26 -4.73
C VAL A 72 0.61 18.58 -4.70
N LYS A 73 1.69 18.68 -3.92
CA LYS A 73 2.52 19.90 -3.85
C LYS A 73 3.06 20.33 -5.23
N ARG A 74 3.32 19.39 -6.13
CA ARG A 74 3.93 19.64 -7.44
C ARG A 74 2.92 20.08 -8.51
N TYR A 75 1.65 19.65 -8.41
CA TYR A 75 0.67 19.75 -9.50
C TYR A 75 -0.68 20.38 -9.12
N ALA A 76 -0.98 20.61 -7.84
CA ALA A 76 -2.25 21.20 -7.40
C ALA A 76 -2.28 22.74 -7.47
N SER A 77 -1.46 23.36 -8.32
CA SER A 77 -1.36 24.81 -8.53
C SER A 77 -2.31 25.27 -9.63
#